data_AF-A0A3C0PCF6-F1
#
_entry.id   AF-A0A3C0PCF6-F1
#
_cell.length_a   1.000
_cell.length_b   1.000
_cell.length_c   1.000
_cell.angle_alpha   90.00
_cell.angle_beta   90.00
_cell.angle_gamma   90.00
#
_symmetry.space_group_name_H-M   'P 1'
#
loop_
_entity.id
_entity.type
_entity.pdbx_description
1 polymer ?
#
loop_
_entity_poly.entity_id
_entity_poly.type
_entity_poly.pdbx_seq_one_letter_code
_entity_poly.pdbx_strand_id
1 'polypeptide(L)'
;MFDILRKALLTGIGVTYLTKDKIEEVGKKIAQDAKINESEARKFVDELVKKSMEAKGSMEKNVSEKIQTTIHAMNLPTSKDVDELKKRIAELESQLKK
;
A
#
# COMPACT_ATOMS: atom_id res chain seq x y z
N MET A 1 -23.65 -3.33 8.59
CA MET A 1 -22.26 -2.84 8.59
C MET A 1 -21.42 -3.43 7.46
N PHE A 2 -21.34 -4.76 7.28
CA PHE A 2 -20.53 -5.38 6.21
C PHE A 2 -21.00 -5.01 4.78
N ASP A 3 -22.30 -4.77 4.60
CA ASP A 3 -22.87 -4.41 3.30
C ASP A 3 -22.43 -3.04 2.77
N ILE A 4 -22.19 -2.07 3.67
CA ILE A 4 -21.77 -0.71 3.28
C ILE A 4 -20.33 -0.74 2.78
N LEU A 5 -19.45 -1.43 3.50
CA LEU A 5 -18.07 -1.67 3.06
C LEU A 5 -18.04 -2.44 1.75
N ARG A 6 -18.89 -3.47 1.59
CA ARG A 6 -19.03 -4.18 0.31
C ARG A 6 -19.50 -3.25 -0.80
N LYS A 7 -20.53 -2.44 -0.60
CA LYS A 7 -21.00 -1.49 -1.62
C LYS A 7 -19.94 -0.44 -1.96
N ALA A 8 -19.22 0.09 -0.98
CA ALA A 8 -18.13 1.04 -1.23
C ALA A 8 -16.97 0.41 -2.04
N LEU A 9 -16.59 -0.83 -1.70
CA LEU A 9 -15.60 -1.61 -2.43
C LEU A 9 -16.09 -1.98 -3.84
N LEU A 10 -17.34 -2.40 -3.99
CA LEU A 10 -17.98 -2.74 -5.27
C LEU A 10 -18.17 -1.52 -6.17
N THR A 11 -18.34 -0.33 -5.58
CA THR A 11 -18.36 0.94 -6.31
C THR A 11 -16.96 1.32 -6.80
N GLY A 12 -15.91 0.61 -6.38
CA GLY A 12 -14.54 0.83 -6.84
C GLY A 12 -13.98 2.19 -6.42
N ILE A 13 -14.54 2.81 -5.37
CA ILE A 13 -14.00 4.04 -4.83
C ILE A 13 -12.71 3.66 -4.11
N GLY A 14 -11.60 3.70 -4.84
CA GLY A 14 -10.29 3.57 -4.25
C GLY A 14 -10.13 4.67 -3.19
N VAL A 15 -9.50 4.33 -2.06
CA VAL A 15 -9.15 5.33 -1.02
C VAL A 15 -8.32 6.49 -1.57
N THR A 16 -7.63 6.27 -2.69
CA THR A 16 -6.88 7.29 -3.44
C THR A 16 -7.75 8.25 -4.27
N TYR A 17 -9.00 7.88 -4.56
CA TYR A 17 -9.96 8.68 -5.32
C TYR A 17 -11.03 9.34 -4.42
N LEU A 18 -10.98 9.10 -3.10
CA LEU A 18 -11.85 9.77 -2.14
C LEU A 18 -11.44 11.24 -2.00
N THR A 19 -12.16 12.13 -2.69
CA THR A 19 -12.09 13.57 -2.46
C THR A 19 -12.96 13.96 -1.28
N LYS A 20 -12.76 15.17 -0.72
CA LYS A 20 -13.62 15.72 0.35
C LYS A 20 -15.10 15.65 -0.03
N ASP A 21 -15.45 16.04 -1.26
CA ASP A 21 -16.83 16.02 -1.75
C ASP A 21 -17.42 14.61 -1.77
N LYS A 22 -16.60 13.61 -2.10
CA LYS A 22 -17.04 12.21 -2.12
C LYS A 22 -17.18 11.62 -0.72
N ILE A 23 -16.32 12.03 0.21
CA ILE A 23 -16.45 11.70 1.64
C ILE A 23 -17.75 12.28 2.19
N GLU A 24 -18.11 13.52 1.84
CA GLU A 24 -19.40 14.10 2.24
C GLU A 24 -20.60 13.32 1.69
N GLU A 25 -20.56 12.94 0.41
CA GLU A 25 -21.64 12.19 -0.22
C GLU A 25 -21.83 10.81 0.42
N VAL A 26 -20.72 10.10 0.67
CA VAL A 26 -20.73 8.79 1.32
C VAL A 26 -21.17 8.92 2.78
N GLY A 27 -20.70 9.94 3.49
CA GLY A 27 -21.13 10.26 4.85
C GLY A 27 -22.63 10.54 4.94
N LYS A 28 -23.20 11.32 4.02
CA LYS A 28 -24.65 11.57 3.95
C LYS A 28 -25.46 10.30 3.69
N LYS A 29 -25.02 9.45 2.76
CA LYS A 29 -25.66 8.14 2.50
C LYS A 29 -25.63 7.24 3.74
N ILE A 30 -24.49 7.21 4.45
CA ILE A 30 -24.35 6.44 5.69
C ILE A 30 -25.24 7.00 6.80
N ALA A 31 -25.33 8.32 6.94
CA ALA A 31 -26.21 8.96 7.92
C ALA A 31 -27.68 8.58 7.70
N GLN A 32 -28.11 8.59 6.43
CA GLN A 32 -29.46 8.19 6.02
C GLN A 32 -29.72 6.70 6.27
N ASP A 33 -28.83 5.82 5.79
CA ASP A 33 -29.01 4.37 5.87
C ASP A 33 -28.91 3.84 7.31
N ALA A 34 -28.00 4.40 8.11
CA ALA A 34 -27.78 3.99 9.49
C ALA A 34 -28.62 4.77 10.51
N LYS A 35 -29.39 5.78 10.07
CA LYS A 35 -30.16 6.70 10.93
C LYS A 35 -29.31 7.35 12.03
N ILE A 36 -28.05 7.63 11.72
CA ILE A 36 -27.12 8.32 12.61
C ILE A 36 -26.99 9.79 12.19
N ASN A 37 -26.45 10.63 13.06
CA ASN A 37 -26.23 12.02 12.70
C ASN A 37 -25.11 12.15 11.64
N GLU A 38 -25.19 13.19 10.80
CA GLU A 38 -24.25 13.39 9.69
C GLU A 38 -22.80 13.59 10.18
N SER A 39 -22.62 14.14 11.38
CA SER A 39 -21.31 14.35 12.00
C SER A 39 -20.63 13.03 12.37
N GLU A 40 -21.37 12.09 12.95
CA GLU A 40 -20.93 10.74 13.30
C GLU A 40 -20.64 9.92 12.05
N ALA A 41 -21.49 10.03 11.03
CA ALA A 41 -21.26 9.36 9.75
C ALA A 41 -19.98 9.85 9.06
N ARG A 42 -19.73 11.17 9.05
CA ARG A 42 -18.49 11.75 8.51
C ARG A 42 -17.26 11.26 9.28
N LYS A 43 -17.29 11.31 10.62
CA LYS A 43 -16.20 10.80 11.46
C LYS A 43 -15.90 9.33 11.20
N PHE A 44 -16.94 8.52 11.03
CA PHE A 44 -16.79 7.10 10.73
C PHE A 44 -16.09 6.86 9.38
N VAL A 45 -16.49 7.61 8.34
CA VAL A 45 -15.84 7.52 7.01
C VAL A 45 -14.37 7.95 7.11
N ASP A 46 -14.08 9.05 7.81
CA ASP A 46 -12.71 9.54 7.99
C ASP A 46 -11.83 8.51 8.73
N GLU A 47 -12.35 7.86 9.79
CA GLU A 47 -11.63 6.81 10.51
C GLU A 47 -11.39 5.57 9.63
N LEU A 48 -12.36 5.17 8.81
CA LEU A 48 -12.19 4.07 7.86
C LEU A 48 -11.11 4.37 6.83
N VAL A 49 -11.06 5.60 6.30
CA VAL A 49 -10.03 6.03 5.35
C VAL A 49 -8.66 5.98 6.02
N LYS A 50 -8.52 6.56 7.21
CA LYS A 50 -7.26 6.56 7.96
C LYS A 50 -6.77 5.14 8.23
N LYS A 51 -7.64 4.28 8.75
CA LYS A 51 -7.29 2.87 9.06
C LYS A 51 -6.95 2.07 7.81
N SER A 52 -7.59 2.38 6.68
CA SER A 52 -7.25 1.78 5.39
C SER A 52 -5.87 2.19 4.89
N MET A 53 -5.48 3.46 5.06
CA MET A 53 -4.13 3.94 4.71
C MET A 53 -3.06 3.25 5.56
N GLU A 54 -3.29 3.12 6.87
CA GLU A 54 -2.39 2.40 7.78
C GLU A 54 -2.27 0.92 7.40
N ALA A 55 -3.39 0.25 7.11
CA ALA A 55 -3.41 -1.13 6.66
C ALA A 55 -2.68 -1.32 5.32
N LYS A 56 -2.81 -0.39 4.38
CA LYS A 56 -2.10 -0.41 3.11
C LYS A 56 -0.58 -0.35 3.30
N GLY A 57 -0.08 0.55 4.15
CA GLY A 57 1.37 0.65 4.43
C GLY A 57 1.94 -0.62 5.06
N SER A 58 1.21 -1.23 6.00
CA SER A 58 1.60 -2.53 6.58
C SER A 58 1.59 -3.65 5.54
N MET A 59 0.58 -3.66 4.66
CA MET A 59 0.48 -4.64 3.58
C MET A 59 1.62 -4.49 2.55
N GLU A 60 1.94 -3.26 2.13
CA GLU A 60 3.07 -2.98 1.23
C GLU A 60 4.39 -3.47 1.82
N LYS A 61 4.62 -3.23 3.12
CA LYS A 61 5.81 -3.74 3.81
C LYS A 61 5.86 -5.27 3.81
N ASN A 62 4.77 -5.93 4.20
CA ASN A 62 4.71 -7.40 4.24
C ASN A 62 4.92 -8.02 2.85
N VAL A 63 4.37 -7.39 1.80
CA VAL A 63 4.55 -7.83 0.41
C VAL A 63 6.01 -7.66 -0.02
N SER A 64 6.61 -6.49 0.25
CA SER A 64 8.01 -6.23 -0.06
C SER A 64 8.95 -7.21 0.64
N GLU A 65 8.73 -7.48 1.93
CA GLU A 65 9.51 -8.45 2.70
C GLU A 65 9.38 -9.85 2.11
N LYS A 66 8.17 -10.31 1.80
CA LYS A 66 7.94 -11.62 1.16
C LYS A 66 8.64 -11.73 -0.18
N ILE A 67 8.56 -10.70 -1.03
CA ILE A 67 9.24 -10.68 -2.33
C ILE A 67 10.76 -10.78 -2.12
N GLN A 68 11.33 -9.99 -1.20
CA GLN A 68 12.76 -10.09 -0.90
C GLN A 68 13.14 -11.48 -0.41
N THR A 69 12.40 -12.06 0.54
CA THR A 69 12.65 -13.42 1.03
C THR A 69 12.59 -14.46 -0.10
N THR A 70 11.61 -14.36 -1.00
CA THR A 70 11.51 -15.26 -2.15
C THR A 70 12.69 -15.12 -3.11
N ILE A 71 13.09 -13.88 -3.45
CA ILE A 71 14.27 -13.63 -4.30
C ILE A 71 15.53 -14.25 -3.68
N HIS A 72 15.72 -14.08 -2.37
CA HIS A 72 16.85 -14.68 -1.65
C HIS A 72 16.77 -16.21 -1.63
N ALA A 73 15.58 -16.77 -1.39
CA ALA A 73 15.38 -18.23 -1.37
C ALA A 73 15.59 -18.89 -2.74
N MET A 74 15.31 -18.17 -3.83
CA MET A 74 15.57 -18.62 -5.20
C MET A 74 17.04 -18.42 -5.62
N ASN A 75 17.90 -17.93 -4.73
CA ASN A 75 19.31 -17.65 -4.97
C ASN A 75 19.55 -16.74 -6.18
N LEU A 76 18.60 -15.81 -6.42
CA LEU A 76 18.66 -14.87 -7.54
C LEU A 76 19.60 -13.71 -7.18
N PRO A 77 20.60 -13.40 -8.01
CA PRO A 77 21.48 -12.27 -7.78
C PRO A 77 20.71 -10.96 -7.93
N THR A 78 20.93 -10.04 -6.98
CA THR A 78 20.42 -8.68 -7.04
C THR A 78 21.31 -7.80 -7.91
N SER A 79 20.81 -6.64 -8.34
CA SER A 79 21.63 -5.65 -9.06
C SER A 79 22.86 -5.23 -8.24
N LYS A 80 22.73 -5.19 -6.91
CA LYS A 80 23.84 -4.86 -6.01
C LYS A 80 24.95 -5.91 -6.05
N ASP A 81 24.57 -7.19 -6.06
CA ASP A 81 25.53 -8.30 -6.14
C ASP A 81 26.32 -8.24 -7.46
N VAL A 82 25.63 -7.91 -8.56
CA VAL A 82 26.26 -7.72 -9.88
C VAL A 82 27.22 -6.54 -9.87
N ASP A 83 26.85 -5.42 -9.25
CA ASP A 83 27.70 -4.23 -9.18
C ASP A 83 28.93 -4.43 -8.28
N GLU A 84 28.80 -5.17 -7.17
CA GLU A 84 29.93 -5.57 -6.35
C GLU A 84 30.89 -6.49 -7.11
N LEU A 85 30.36 -7.46 -7.88
CA LEU A 85 31.18 -8.31 -8.74
C LEU A 85 31.92 -7.49 -9.82
N LYS A 86 31.27 -6.53 -10.47
CA LYS A 86 31.92 -5.65 -11.46
C LYS A 86 33.06 -4.84 -10.86
N LYS A 87 32.87 -4.27 -9.66
CA LYS A 87 33.93 -3.53 -8.96
C LYS A 87 35.13 -4.42 -8.65
N ARG A 88 34.87 -5.63 -8.13
CA ARG A 88 35.91 -6.59 -7.79
C ARG A 88 36.67 -7.07 -9.04
N ILE A 89 35.98 -7.27 -10.16
CA ILE A 89 36.62 -7.56 -11.45
C ILE A 89 37.52 -6.40 -11.87
N ALA A 90 37.04 -5.15 -11.82
CA ALA A 90 37.84 -3.99 -12.20
C ALA A 90 39.10 -3.82 -11.31
N GLU A 91 39.00 -4.08 -10.00
CA GLU A 91 40.15 -4.08 -9.09
C GLU A 91 41.17 -5.16 -9.44
N LEU A 92 40.72 -6.38 -9.72
CA LEU A 92 41.59 -7.49 -10.12
C LEU A 92 42.26 -7.21 -11.47
N GLU A 93 41.52 -6.69 -12.44
CA GLU A 93 42.07 -6.26 -13.75
C GLU A 93 43.13 -5.17 -13.59
N SER A 94 42.92 -4.22 -12.67
CA SER A 94 43.90 -3.18 -12.38
C SER A 94 45.16 -3.72 -11.71
N GLN A 95 45.06 -4.78 -10.91
CA GLN A 95 46.21 -5.42 -10.26
C GLN A 95 47.04 -6.25 -11.24
N LEU A 96 46.41 -6.90 -12.22
CA LEU A 96 47.08 -7.67 -13.27
C LEU A 96 47.78 -6.81 -14.33
N LYS A 97 47.40 -5.53 -14.46
CA LYS A 97 48.04 -4.56 -15.37
C LYS A 97 49.27 -3.87 -14.76
N LYS A 98 49.60 -4.14 -13.49
CA LYS A 98 50.86 -3.75 -12.84
C LYS A 98 51.85 -4.89 -12.92
#